data_AF-A0A7R9Q0Y3-F1
#
_entry.id   AF-A0A7R9Q0Y3-F1
#
_cell.length_a   1.000
_cell.length_b   1.000
_cell.length_c   1.000
_cell.angle_alpha   90.00
_cell.angle_beta   90.00
_cell.angle_gamma   90.00
#
_symmetry.space_group_name_H-M   'P 1'
#
loop_
_entity.id
_entity.type
_entity.pdbx_description
1 polymer ?
#
loop_
_entity_poly.entity_id
_entity_poly.type
_entity_poly.pdbx_seq_one_letter_code
_entity_poly.pdbx_strand_id
1 'polypeptide(L)'
;MMSNNDNMTSDAHVFYGVSLPVDVIHTIDIKLVFDDKKDVLEAIKSHKGSRFKAFNNVDDAIEFSKHAIKPETSSCDPNKDNKNIEKSLSPFSGLHPRELTKLRKAIESDDYETVDQLIWSNPRFLVSSGDTPAILHEAFRYNACHIAAKTNRYRVLELILNTVSDNKFMKLLFPFDTNEVTQSRINFLLDLYLNTPEKGTSKMAQVGEPVKGMVGDRNVSALAGPMSPKQADQLFQSLKSPRRCTPIERRIRLTDSRKGLERVARNLCKDMNIIWAEFWPFLNTRIDLTSDEGLNLLEKHLCHIYYVCVGQPLVSTVDTLYRF
;
A
#
# COMPACT_ATOMS: atom_id res chain seq x y z
N MET A 1 -38.49 -40.18 26.87
CA MET A 1 -39.27 -39.29 25.99
C MET A 1 -38.62 -37.92 26.08
N MET A 2 -37.51 -37.67 25.38
CA MET A 2 -37.44 -37.19 23.98
C MET A 2 -38.42 -36.04 23.71
N SER A 3 -37.89 -34.82 23.63
CA SER A 3 -38.40 -33.74 22.78
C SER A 3 -37.26 -32.77 22.52
N ASN A 4 -36.66 -32.94 21.34
CA ASN A 4 -35.65 -32.05 20.76
C ASN A 4 -36.31 -30.72 20.39
N ASN A 5 -35.65 -29.62 20.74
CA ASN A 5 -35.98 -28.28 20.28
C ASN A 5 -35.05 -27.95 19.10
N ASP A 6 -35.48 -28.29 17.89
CA ASP A 6 -34.81 -27.86 16.66
C ASP A 6 -35.28 -26.44 16.29
N ASN A 7 -34.40 -25.47 16.51
CA ASN A 7 -34.55 -24.11 16.01
C ASN A 7 -34.35 -24.12 14.49
N MET A 8 -35.45 -24.08 13.74
CA MET A 8 -35.49 -23.81 12.30
C MET A 8 -35.02 -22.38 12.03
N THR A 9 -33.80 -22.24 11.49
CA THR A 9 -33.35 -21.02 10.81
C THR A 9 -34.04 -20.94 9.46
N SER A 10 -34.96 -19.99 9.29
CA SER A 10 -35.58 -19.67 8.00
C SER A 10 -34.53 -19.03 7.08
N ASP A 11 -33.94 -19.84 6.20
CA ASP A 11 -33.13 -19.37 5.08
C ASP A 11 -34.00 -18.45 4.21
N ALA A 12 -33.56 -17.20 4.05
CA ALA A 12 -34.15 -16.29 3.08
C ALA A 12 -34.03 -16.93 1.69
N HIS A 13 -35.15 -17.23 1.06
CA HIS A 13 -35.16 -17.90 -0.25
C HIS A 13 -34.62 -16.92 -1.31
N VAL A 14 -33.52 -17.29 -1.98
CA VAL A 14 -32.83 -16.47 -2.97
C VAL A 14 -33.04 -17.07 -4.35
N PHE A 15 -33.43 -16.24 -5.31
CA PHE A 15 -33.61 -16.61 -6.71
C PHE A 15 -32.47 -16.05 -7.56
N TYR A 16 -32.05 -16.77 -8.60
CA TYR A 16 -30.95 -16.37 -9.46
C TYR A 16 -31.44 -16.24 -10.90
N GLY A 17 -31.31 -15.04 -11.48
CA GLY A 17 -31.57 -14.80 -12.90
C GLY A 17 -30.29 -14.89 -13.72
N VAL A 18 -30.33 -15.57 -14.86
CA VAL A 18 -29.22 -15.72 -15.81
C VAL A 18 -29.51 -14.93 -17.09
N SER A 19 -28.57 -14.05 -17.48
CA SER A 19 -28.64 -13.25 -18.71
C SER A 19 -27.61 -13.77 -19.72
N LEU A 20 -28.09 -14.11 -20.92
CA LEU A 20 -27.30 -14.65 -22.01
C LEU A 20 -26.86 -13.52 -22.99
N PRO A 21 -25.71 -13.66 -23.66
CA PRO A 21 -25.31 -12.78 -24.76
C PRO A 21 -26.31 -12.83 -25.94
N VAL A 22 -26.49 -11.71 -26.65
CA VAL A 22 -27.46 -11.54 -27.77
C VAL A 22 -27.42 -12.68 -28.80
N ASP A 23 -26.23 -13.25 -29.01
CA ASP A 23 -25.97 -14.29 -30.02
C ASP A 23 -26.67 -15.64 -29.74
N VAL A 24 -27.26 -15.83 -28.55
CA VAL A 24 -27.86 -17.10 -28.09
C VAL A 24 -29.37 -17.00 -27.86
N ILE A 25 -29.96 -15.81 -27.93
CA ILE A 25 -31.30 -15.54 -27.37
C ILE A 25 -32.45 -16.14 -28.18
N HIS A 26 -32.21 -16.59 -29.42
CA HIS A 26 -33.30 -16.98 -30.33
C HIS A 26 -33.45 -18.47 -30.62
N THR A 27 -32.76 -19.38 -29.91
CA THR A 27 -32.81 -20.80 -30.31
C THR A 27 -33.20 -21.82 -29.25
N ILE A 28 -33.34 -21.50 -27.96
CA ILE A 28 -33.62 -22.54 -26.95
C ILE A 28 -34.51 -22.04 -25.80
N ASP A 29 -35.57 -22.80 -25.49
CA ASP A 29 -36.43 -22.64 -24.31
C ASP A 29 -35.67 -23.10 -23.05
N ILE A 30 -34.69 -22.30 -22.62
CA ILE A 30 -33.83 -22.59 -21.47
C ILE A 30 -34.45 -21.98 -20.22
N LYS A 31 -34.50 -22.74 -19.13
CA LYS A 31 -34.80 -22.22 -17.80
C LYS A 31 -33.71 -21.22 -17.38
N LEU A 32 -34.05 -19.93 -17.29
CA LEU A 32 -33.10 -18.85 -16.96
C LEU A 32 -33.19 -18.34 -15.52
N VAL A 33 -34.10 -18.92 -14.72
CA VAL A 33 -34.27 -18.60 -13.30
C VAL A 33 -34.11 -19.85 -12.46
N PHE A 34 -33.26 -19.77 -11.45
CA PHE A 34 -32.88 -20.90 -10.59
C PHE A 34 -33.02 -20.53 -9.12
N ASP A 35 -33.27 -21.53 -8.28
CA ASP A 35 -33.38 -21.49 -6.83
C ASP A 35 -32.11 -22.02 -6.14
N ASP A 36 -31.27 -22.79 -6.85
CA ASP A 36 -29.94 -23.21 -6.39
C ASP A 36 -28.81 -22.55 -7.22
N LYS A 37 -27.82 -22.02 -6.52
CA LYS A 37 -26.59 -21.46 -7.09
C LYS A 37 -25.77 -22.50 -7.86
N LYS A 38 -25.85 -23.79 -7.51
CA LYS A 38 -25.12 -24.86 -8.21
C LYS A 38 -25.60 -25.01 -9.65
N ASP A 39 -26.91 -24.98 -9.85
CA ASP A 39 -27.55 -25.12 -11.16
C ASP A 39 -27.23 -23.92 -12.06
N VAL A 40 -27.12 -22.72 -11.48
CA VAL A 40 -26.68 -21.51 -12.20
C VAL A 40 -25.26 -21.64 -12.73
N LEU A 41 -24.34 -22.15 -11.90
CA LEU A 41 -22.94 -22.33 -12.29
C LEU A 41 -22.78 -23.39 -13.38
N GLU A 42 -23.67 -24.39 -13.41
CA GLU A 42 -23.71 -25.37 -14.49
C GLU A 42 -24.27 -24.76 -15.79
N ALA A 43 -25.35 -23.98 -15.71
CA ALA A 43 -25.96 -23.32 -16.86
C ALA A 43 -25.02 -22.31 -17.55
N ILE A 44 -24.19 -21.59 -16.78
CA ILE A 44 -23.23 -20.61 -17.32
C ILE A 44 -22.01 -21.27 -17.97
N LYS A 45 -21.60 -22.46 -17.51
CA LYS A 45 -20.48 -23.19 -18.14
C LYS A 45 -20.76 -23.52 -19.60
N SER A 46 -22.03 -23.78 -19.92
CA SER A 46 -22.48 -24.09 -21.27
C SER A 46 -22.50 -22.87 -22.21
N HIS A 47 -22.49 -21.65 -21.65
CA HIS A 47 -22.65 -20.40 -22.43
C HIS A 47 -21.63 -19.35 -21.98
N LYS A 48 -20.45 -19.33 -22.64
CA LYS A 48 -19.38 -18.36 -22.36
C LYS A 48 -19.89 -16.93 -22.59
N GLY A 49 -19.71 -16.07 -21.59
CA GLY A 49 -20.17 -14.66 -21.63
C GLY A 49 -21.45 -14.39 -20.85
N SER A 50 -22.12 -15.42 -20.33
CA SER A 50 -23.33 -15.27 -19.51
C SER A 50 -23.03 -14.68 -18.13
N ARG A 51 -23.95 -13.87 -17.60
CA ARG A 51 -23.88 -13.30 -16.25
C ARG A 51 -25.10 -13.72 -15.44
N PHE A 52 -24.95 -13.84 -14.12
CA PHE A 52 -26.07 -14.08 -13.21
C PHE A 52 -26.08 -13.12 -12.04
N LYS A 53 -27.26 -12.91 -11.46
CA LYS A 53 -27.46 -12.11 -10.27
C LYS A 53 -28.49 -12.78 -9.35
N ALA A 54 -28.31 -12.59 -8.04
CA ALA A 54 -29.20 -13.06 -6.99
C ALA A 54 -30.26 -12.00 -6.65
N PHE A 55 -31.49 -12.44 -6.43
CA PHE A 55 -32.68 -11.64 -6.16
C PHE A 55 -33.47 -12.27 -5.01
N ASN A 56 -34.21 -11.45 -4.27
CA ASN A 56 -35.08 -11.91 -3.20
C ASN A 56 -36.53 -12.13 -3.69
N ASN A 57 -36.79 -11.85 -4.98
CA ASN A 57 -38.07 -12.03 -5.64
C ASN A 57 -37.86 -12.72 -7.00
N VAL A 58 -38.80 -13.58 -7.37
CA VAL A 58 -38.77 -14.34 -8.63
C VAL A 58 -38.99 -13.42 -9.82
N ASP A 59 -39.89 -12.44 -9.70
CA ASP A 59 -40.25 -11.55 -10.81
C ASP A 59 -39.05 -10.71 -11.27
N ASP A 60 -38.24 -10.22 -10.33
CA ASP A 60 -37.00 -9.47 -10.62
C ASP A 60 -35.96 -10.36 -11.31
N ALA A 61 -35.87 -11.63 -10.92
CA ALA A 61 -34.98 -12.62 -11.55
C ALA A 61 -35.41 -12.94 -12.99
N ILE A 62 -36.72 -13.06 -13.22
CA ILE A 62 -37.32 -13.24 -14.55
C ILE A 62 -37.03 -12.01 -15.41
N GLU A 63 -37.24 -10.80 -14.89
CA GLU A 63 -36.98 -9.56 -15.62
C GLU A 63 -35.51 -9.42 -16.02
N PHE A 64 -34.59 -9.76 -15.11
CA PHE A 64 -33.16 -9.78 -15.39
C PHE A 64 -32.80 -10.79 -16.49
N SER A 65 -33.44 -11.96 -16.50
CA SER A 65 -33.20 -12.99 -17.51
C SER A 65 -33.63 -12.59 -18.93
N LYS A 66 -34.63 -11.71 -19.06
CA LYS A 66 -35.13 -11.22 -20.35
C LYS A 66 -34.22 -10.17 -21.00
N HIS A 67 -33.34 -9.54 -20.22
CA HIS A 67 -32.46 -8.48 -20.72
C HIS A 67 -31.15 -9.05 -21.28
N ALA A 68 -31.05 -9.03 -22.60
CA ALA A 68 -29.85 -9.38 -23.37
C ALA A 68 -28.68 -8.42 -23.10
N ILE A 69 -27.47 -8.93 -22.87
CA ILE A 69 -26.26 -8.09 -22.81
C ILE A 69 -25.85 -7.73 -24.24
N LYS A 70 -26.15 -6.50 -24.68
CA LYS A 70 -25.53 -5.93 -25.89
C LYS A 70 -24.08 -5.56 -25.59
N PRO A 71 -23.11 -5.85 -26.48
CA PRO A 71 -21.79 -5.24 -26.37
C PRO A 71 -21.97 -3.76 -26.68
N GLU A 72 -21.77 -2.92 -25.66
CA GLU A 72 -21.79 -1.44 -25.72
C GLU A 72 -23.19 -0.79 -25.73
N THR A 73 -23.64 -0.33 -24.56
CA THR A 73 -24.08 1.06 -24.34
C THR A 73 -24.42 1.27 -22.86
N SER A 74 -23.76 2.26 -22.29
CA SER A 74 -24.08 2.95 -21.05
C SER A 74 -25.47 3.56 -21.06
N SER A 75 -26.27 3.31 -20.03
CA SER A 75 -27.21 4.29 -19.49
C SER A 75 -27.40 4.08 -17.98
N CYS A 76 -27.62 5.21 -17.33
CA CYS A 76 -27.42 5.50 -15.93
C CYS A 76 -28.76 5.61 -15.18
N ASP A 77 -28.80 5.14 -13.94
CA ASP A 77 -29.81 5.51 -12.95
C ASP A 77 -29.30 6.74 -12.18
N PRO A 78 -29.99 7.91 -12.21
CA PRO A 78 -29.44 9.17 -11.72
C PRO A 78 -29.76 9.47 -10.24
N ASN A 79 -29.91 8.48 -9.34
CA ASN A 79 -30.18 8.77 -7.92
C ASN A 79 -29.69 7.68 -6.95
N LYS A 80 -28.37 7.51 -6.83
CA LYS A 80 -27.73 6.99 -5.61
C LYS A 80 -26.28 7.49 -5.52
N ASP A 81 -26.11 8.53 -4.71
CA ASP A 81 -24.89 9.09 -4.14
C ASP A 81 -23.54 8.54 -4.65
N ASN A 82 -23.04 9.23 -5.68
CA ASN A 82 -21.68 9.12 -6.17
C ASN A 82 -20.69 9.73 -5.19
N LYS A 83 -19.92 8.89 -4.48
CA LYS A 83 -18.59 9.25 -3.96
C LYS A 83 -17.51 8.17 -4.15
N ASN A 84 -17.70 7.17 -5.02
CA ASN A 84 -16.69 6.09 -5.11
C ASN A 84 -16.61 5.31 -6.45
N ILE A 85 -16.89 5.95 -7.59
CA ILE A 85 -16.70 5.33 -8.92
C ILE A 85 -15.75 6.21 -9.75
N GLU A 86 -14.50 6.28 -9.31
CA GLU A 86 -13.39 6.83 -10.11
C GLU A 86 -12.11 6.00 -9.86
N LYS A 87 -12.30 4.69 -9.65
CA LYS A 87 -11.21 3.75 -9.36
C LYS A 87 -10.58 3.28 -10.68
N SER A 88 -9.52 3.99 -11.08
CA SER A 88 -8.35 3.52 -11.84
C SER A 88 -8.62 2.49 -12.95
N LEU A 89 -8.91 2.98 -14.16
CA LEU A 89 -8.71 2.22 -15.40
C LEU A 89 -7.27 2.43 -15.85
N SER A 90 -6.29 1.85 -15.15
CA SER A 90 -4.94 1.83 -15.70
C SER A 90 -4.94 1.00 -16.99
N PRO A 91 -4.32 1.46 -18.09
CA PRO A 91 -4.28 0.71 -19.34
C PRO A 91 -3.40 -0.56 -19.26
N PHE A 92 -2.64 -0.70 -18.18
CA PHE A 92 -1.72 -1.81 -17.96
C PHE A 92 -2.36 -2.93 -17.13
N SER A 93 -2.27 -4.15 -17.63
CA SER A 93 -2.63 -5.36 -16.89
C SER A 93 -1.59 -5.68 -15.81
N GLY A 94 -2.05 -6.40 -14.77
CA GLY A 94 -1.17 -6.87 -13.71
C GLY A 94 -0.13 -7.86 -14.24
N LEU A 95 1.07 -7.82 -13.63
CA LEU A 95 2.19 -8.65 -14.04
C LEU A 95 2.12 -10.06 -13.44
N HIS A 96 2.68 -11.02 -14.17
CA HIS A 96 2.82 -12.37 -13.67
C HIS A 96 4.07 -12.50 -12.76
N PRO A 97 4.08 -13.37 -11.72
CA PRO A 97 5.22 -13.49 -10.80
C PRO A 97 6.57 -13.79 -11.48
N ARG A 98 6.55 -14.48 -12.62
CA ARG A 98 7.75 -14.74 -13.44
C ARG A 98 8.39 -13.45 -13.97
N GLU A 99 7.56 -12.47 -14.34
CA GLU A 99 8.04 -11.18 -14.82
C GLU A 99 8.67 -10.36 -13.70
N LEU A 100 8.00 -10.30 -12.53
CA LEU A 100 8.56 -9.66 -11.34
C LEU A 100 9.89 -10.29 -10.91
N THR A 101 10.02 -11.61 -11.08
CA THR A 101 11.28 -12.33 -10.84
C THR A 101 12.38 -11.91 -11.82
N LYS A 102 12.04 -11.61 -13.08
CA LYS A 102 13.02 -11.09 -14.07
C LYS A 102 13.54 -9.72 -13.66
N LEU A 103 12.64 -8.80 -13.30
CA LEU A 103 13.04 -7.46 -12.82
C LEU A 103 13.95 -7.58 -11.60
N ARG A 104 13.56 -8.41 -10.62
CA ARG A 104 14.38 -8.65 -9.42
C ARG A 104 15.80 -9.09 -9.78
N LYS A 105 15.95 -10.08 -10.66
CA LYS A 105 17.27 -10.56 -11.07
C LYS A 105 18.09 -9.47 -11.77
N ALA A 106 17.47 -8.69 -12.64
CA ALA A 106 18.13 -7.58 -13.31
C ALA A 106 18.65 -6.54 -12.30
N ILE A 107 17.84 -6.21 -11.27
CA ILE A 107 18.28 -5.33 -10.17
C ILE A 107 19.45 -5.95 -9.41
N GLU A 108 19.39 -7.23 -9.03
CA GLU A 108 20.46 -7.90 -8.28
C GLU A 108 21.79 -7.93 -9.06
N SER A 109 21.70 -8.06 -10.39
CA SER A 109 22.83 -8.09 -11.33
C SER A 109 23.34 -6.73 -11.80
N ASP A 110 22.77 -5.61 -11.33
CA ASP A 110 23.13 -4.24 -11.76
C ASP A 110 22.91 -3.96 -13.27
N ASP A 111 21.96 -4.66 -13.89
CA ASP A 111 21.62 -4.50 -15.31
C ASP A 111 20.67 -3.31 -15.49
N TYR A 112 21.25 -2.11 -15.54
CA TYR A 112 20.54 -0.84 -15.60
C TYR A 112 19.61 -0.77 -16.83
N GLU A 113 20.12 -1.13 -18.00
CA GLU A 113 19.41 -1.02 -19.27
C GLU A 113 18.17 -1.93 -19.30
N THR A 114 18.30 -3.17 -18.83
CA THR A 114 17.16 -4.09 -18.73
C THR A 114 16.14 -3.60 -17.71
N VAL A 115 16.58 -3.06 -16.58
CA VAL A 115 15.68 -2.51 -15.56
C VAL A 115 14.88 -1.34 -16.11
N ASP A 116 15.53 -0.37 -16.77
CA ASP A 116 14.89 0.79 -17.39
C ASP A 116 13.83 0.36 -18.42
N GLN A 117 14.21 -0.52 -19.34
CA GLN A 117 13.30 -1.03 -20.38
C GLN A 117 12.08 -1.73 -19.79
N LEU A 118 12.26 -2.60 -18.78
CA LEU A 118 11.14 -3.31 -18.15
C LEU A 118 10.18 -2.33 -17.49
N ILE A 119 10.68 -1.40 -16.68
CA ILE A 119 9.86 -0.45 -15.93
C ILE A 119 9.03 0.43 -16.87
N TRP A 120 9.64 0.96 -17.94
CA TRP A 120 8.93 1.81 -18.90
C TRP A 120 8.02 1.03 -19.86
N SER A 121 8.28 -0.26 -20.09
CA SER A 121 7.37 -1.12 -20.86
C SER A 121 6.05 -1.38 -20.14
N ASN A 122 6.09 -1.55 -18.81
CA ASN A 122 4.90 -1.70 -18.00
C ASN A 122 5.13 -1.10 -16.59
N PRO A 123 4.53 0.06 -16.27
CA PRO A 123 4.72 0.71 -14.97
C PRO A 123 4.23 -0.13 -13.77
N ARG A 124 3.46 -1.21 -14.00
CA ARG A 124 3.08 -2.18 -12.97
C ARG A 124 4.25 -2.97 -12.37
N PHE A 125 5.44 -2.89 -12.98
CA PHE A 125 6.68 -3.40 -12.41
C PHE A 125 7.07 -2.69 -11.11
N LEU A 126 6.72 -1.41 -10.97
CA LEU A 126 6.96 -0.62 -9.77
C LEU A 126 5.69 -0.32 -8.98
N VAL A 127 4.52 -0.25 -9.62
CA VAL A 127 3.26 0.13 -8.95
C VAL A 127 2.21 -0.97 -9.06
N SER A 128 1.86 -1.60 -7.96
CA SER A 128 0.80 -2.60 -7.93
C SER A 128 -0.58 -2.01 -8.22
N SER A 129 -1.56 -2.85 -8.54
CA SER A 129 -2.96 -2.44 -8.78
C SER A 129 -3.62 -1.75 -7.59
N GLY A 130 -3.06 -1.85 -6.39
CA GLY A 130 -3.53 -1.14 -5.20
C GLY A 130 -2.89 0.23 -4.98
N ASP A 131 -2.21 0.80 -5.96
CA ASP A 131 -1.47 2.08 -5.88
C ASP A 131 -0.41 2.06 -4.76
N THR A 132 0.25 0.92 -4.63
CA THR A 132 1.33 0.68 -3.65
C THR A 132 2.55 0.07 -4.34
N PRO A 133 3.76 0.17 -3.76
CA PRO A 133 4.96 -0.43 -4.35
C PRO A 133 4.77 -1.90 -4.69
N ALA A 134 5.23 -2.31 -5.87
CA ALA A 134 5.22 -3.71 -6.27
C ALA A 134 6.17 -4.52 -5.38
N ILE A 135 5.70 -5.69 -4.93
CA ILE A 135 6.49 -6.59 -4.10
C ILE A 135 7.25 -7.54 -5.01
N LEU A 136 8.59 -7.46 -4.96
CA LEU A 136 9.50 -8.30 -5.74
C LEU A 136 10.05 -9.49 -4.94
N HIS A 137 9.95 -9.45 -3.61
CA HIS A 137 10.28 -10.57 -2.74
C HIS A 137 9.18 -10.81 -1.71
N GLU A 138 8.36 -11.85 -1.90
CA GLU A 138 7.16 -12.08 -1.08
C GLU A 138 7.46 -12.38 0.39
N ALA A 139 8.50 -13.17 0.68
CA ALA A 139 8.84 -13.57 2.07
C ALA A 139 9.05 -12.37 3.01
N PHE A 140 9.84 -11.39 2.57
CA PHE A 140 10.19 -10.18 3.34
C PHE A 140 9.41 -8.94 2.91
N ARG A 141 8.53 -9.08 1.89
CA ARG A 141 7.79 -8.01 1.21
C ARG A 141 8.67 -6.87 0.68
N TYR A 142 9.84 -7.20 0.16
CA TYR A 142 10.73 -6.19 -0.41
C TYR A 142 10.15 -5.59 -1.70
N ASN A 143 10.17 -4.26 -1.75
CA ASN A 143 10.02 -3.50 -2.99
C ASN A 143 11.37 -3.44 -3.74
N ALA A 144 11.37 -2.80 -4.90
CA ALA A 144 12.57 -2.66 -5.73
C ALA A 144 13.73 -1.92 -5.02
N CYS A 145 13.44 -0.86 -4.25
CA CYS A 145 14.46 -0.11 -3.50
C CYS A 145 15.16 -0.96 -2.43
N HIS A 146 14.41 -1.81 -1.71
CA HIS A 146 14.99 -2.72 -0.72
C HIS A 146 16.01 -3.68 -1.36
N ILE A 147 15.67 -4.24 -2.53
CA ILE A 147 16.57 -5.17 -3.23
C ILE A 147 17.81 -4.44 -3.70
N ALA A 148 17.65 -3.29 -4.37
CA ALA A 148 18.76 -2.48 -4.86
C ALA A 148 19.69 -2.03 -3.73
N ALA A 149 19.14 -1.58 -2.59
CA ALA A 149 19.94 -1.19 -1.42
C ALA A 149 20.67 -2.40 -0.82
N LYS A 150 19.99 -3.54 -0.66
CA LYS A 150 20.58 -4.77 -0.11
C LYS A 150 21.72 -5.31 -0.95
N THR A 151 21.66 -5.16 -2.27
CA THR A 151 22.72 -5.59 -3.20
C THR A 151 23.71 -4.49 -3.56
N ASN A 152 23.66 -3.33 -2.89
CA ASN A 152 24.53 -2.18 -3.12
C ASN A 152 24.52 -1.67 -4.58
N ARG A 153 23.33 -1.54 -5.17
CA ARG A 153 23.10 -1.12 -6.56
C ARG A 153 22.56 0.30 -6.61
N TYR A 154 23.42 1.26 -6.30
CA TYR A 154 23.03 2.67 -6.17
C TYR A 154 22.49 3.26 -7.49
N ARG A 155 23.10 2.90 -8.65
CA ARG A 155 22.66 3.38 -9.98
C ARG A 155 21.23 2.96 -10.29
N VAL A 156 20.91 1.70 -10.01
CA VAL A 156 19.56 1.14 -10.20
C VAL A 156 18.58 1.72 -9.17
N LEU A 157 19.01 1.92 -7.93
CA LEU A 157 18.19 2.57 -6.90
C LEU A 157 17.80 4.00 -7.31
N GLU A 158 18.75 4.78 -7.80
CA GLU A 158 18.54 6.13 -8.31
C GLU A 158 17.56 6.14 -9.48
N LEU A 159 17.74 5.23 -10.45
CA LEU A 159 16.79 5.04 -11.55
C LEU A 159 15.36 4.81 -11.02
N ILE A 160 15.18 3.84 -10.12
CA ILE A 160 13.86 3.51 -9.57
C ILE A 160 13.21 4.73 -8.91
N LEU A 161 13.94 5.46 -8.05
CA LEU A 161 13.40 6.62 -7.35
C LEU A 161 13.06 7.77 -8.30
N ASN A 162 13.91 8.04 -9.28
CA ASN A 162 13.67 9.05 -10.30
C ASN A 162 12.44 8.70 -11.16
N THR A 163 12.28 7.43 -11.55
CA THR A 163 11.12 6.99 -12.32
C THR A 163 9.82 7.08 -11.53
N VAL A 164 9.81 6.67 -10.26
CA VAL A 164 8.61 6.79 -9.39
C VAL A 164 8.25 8.27 -9.13
N SER A 165 9.24 9.15 -9.13
CA SER A 165 9.05 10.60 -8.99
C SER A 165 8.67 11.31 -10.29
N ASP A 166 8.69 10.60 -11.43
CA ASP A 166 8.45 11.19 -12.74
C ASP A 166 6.94 11.33 -13.04
N ASN A 167 6.55 12.54 -13.42
CA ASN A 167 5.16 12.85 -13.75
C ASN A 167 4.67 12.08 -14.99
N LYS A 168 5.51 11.91 -16.01
CA LYS A 168 5.13 11.22 -17.24
C LYS A 168 4.90 9.75 -16.94
N PHE A 169 5.77 9.13 -16.14
CA PHE A 169 5.62 7.75 -15.68
C PHE A 169 4.28 7.55 -14.95
N MET A 170 3.92 8.43 -14.01
CA MET A 170 2.65 8.31 -13.30
C MET A 170 1.43 8.54 -14.19
N LYS A 171 1.53 9.42 -15.19
CA LYS A 171 0.48 9.63 -16.20
C LYS A 171 0.27 8.42 -17.11
N LEU A 172 1.25 7.53 -17.26
CA LEU A 172 1.03 6.24 -17.94
C LEU A 172 0.02 5.38 -17.17
N LEU A 173 0.11 5.35 -15.84
CA LEU A 173 -0.81 4.58 -14.99
C LEU A 173 -2.18 5.26 -14.83
N PHE A 174 -2.19 6.58 -14.73
CA PHE A 174 -3.38 7.39 -14.49
C PHE A 174 -3.47 8.57 -15.47
N PRO A 175 -3.86 8.32 -16.73
CA PRO A 175 -3.83 9.36 -17.77
C PRO A 175 -4.74 10.56 -17.49
N PHE A 176 -5.83 10.34 -16.77
CA PHE A 176 -6.89 11.31 -16.53
C PHE A 176 -6.71 12.13 -15.23
N ASP A 177 -5.73 11.79 -14.40
CA ASP A 177 -5.50 12.51 -13.14
C ASP A 177 -5.09 13.97 -13.43
N THR A 178 -5.49 14.92 -12.58
CA THR A 178 -4.92 16.28 -12.65
C THR A 178 -3.46 16.28 -12.18
N ASN A 179 -2.75 17.38 -12.40
CA ASN A 179 -1.35 17.49 -11.96
C ASN A 179 -1.24 17.45 -10.44
N GLU A 180 -2.19 18.07 -9.72
CA GLU A 180 -2.23 18.09 -8.26
C GLU A 180 -2.47 16.68 -7.68
N VAL A 181 -3.36 15.91 -8.29
CA VAL A 181 -3.62 14.51 -7.91
C VAL A 181 -2.42 13.64 -8.21
N THR A 182 -1.79 13.81 -9.38
CA THR A 182 -0.58 13.09 -9.77
C THR A 182 0.54 13.33 -8.77
N GLN A 183 0.79 14.59 -8.39
CA GLN A 183 1.77 14.96 -7.37
C GLN A 183 1.45 14.35 -6.00
N SER A 184 0.18 14.38 -5.60
CA SER A 184 -0.26 13.75 -4.34
C SER A 184 -0.01 12.25 -4.34
N ARG A 185 -0.21 11.56 -5.47
CA ARG A 185 0.10 10.14 -5.63
C ARG A 185 1.59 9.85 -5.62
N ILE A 186 2.41 10.67 -6.27
CA ILE A 186 3.88 10.55 -6.24
C ILE A 186 4.37 10.63 -4.80
N ASN A 187 3.97 11.66 -4.07
CA ASN A 187 4.38 11.86 -2.67
C ASN A 187 3.96 10.67 -1.79
N PHE A 188 2.74 10.18 -1.97
CA PHE A 188 2.25 9.01 -1.24
C PHE A 188 3.01 7.73 -1.60
N LEU A 189 3.30 7.50 -2.88
CA LEU A 189 4.01 6.31 -3.35
C LEU A 189 5.47 6.31 -2.92
N LEU A 190 6.15 7.46 -2.96
CA LEU A 190 7.51 7.64 -2.44
C LEU A 190 7.57 7.39 -0.93
N ASP A 191 6.61 7.92 -0.17
CA ASP A 191 6.49 7.63 1.27
C ASP A 191 6.42 6.11 1.50
N LEU A 192 5.61 5.39 0.71
CA LEU A 192 5.54 3.93 0.82
C LEU A 192 6.87 3.26 0.41
N TYR A 193 7.52 3.69 -0.66
CA TYR A 193 8.78 3.09 -1.10
C TYR A 193 9.88 3.17 -0.03
N LEU A 194 9.98 4.32 0.63
CA LEU A 194 11.03 4.63 1.61
C LEU A 194 10.68 4.19 3.03
N ASN A 195 9.40 4.21 3.41
CA ASN A 195 8.95 3.96 4.79
C ASN A 195 8.21 2.62 4.98
N THR A 196 8.16 1.73 3.98
CA THR A 196 7.60 0.37 4.17
C THR A 196 8.56 -0.45 5.06
N PRO A 197 8.15 -0.90 6.26
CA PRO A 197 9.01 -1.67 7.13
C PRO A 197 9.23 -3.08 6.57
N GLU A 198 10.43 -3.63 6.76
CA GLU A 198 10.71 -5.03 6.52
C GLU A 198 9.82 -5.94 7.39
N LYS A 199 9.24 -6.98 6.76
CA LYS A 199 8.42 -7.95 7.47
C LYS A 199 9.30 -8.88 8.32
N GLY A 200 9.17 -8.78 9.64
CA GLY A 200 9.70 -9.77 10.59
C GLY A 200 10.57 -9.20 11.72
N THR A 201 11.09 -7.98 11.59
CA THR A 201 12.14 -7.46 12.49
C THR A 201 11.63 -6.54 13.60
N SER A 202 10.53 -5.81 13.38
CA SER A 202 10.03 -4.82 14.34
C SER A 202 8.97 -5.37 15.30
N LYS A 203 9.24 -5.30 16.62
CA LYS A 203 8.24 -5.47 17.68
C LYS A 203 7.24 -4.32 17.62
N MET A 204 5.98 -4.56 18.03
CA MET A 204 4.99 -3.49 18.15
C MET A 204 5.43 -2.51 19.24
N ALA A 205 5.57 -1.23 18.90
CA ALA A 205 5.89 -0.20 19.88
C ALA A 205 4.70 0.02 20.83
N GLN A 206 5.01 0.32 22.09
CA GLN A 206 4.04 0.73 23.11
C GLN A 206 4.47 2.07 23.71
N VAL A 207 3.49 2.85 24.16
CA VAL A 207 3.76 4.13 24.84
C VAL A 207 4.15 3.82 26.29
N GLY A 208 5.40 4.13 26.65
CA GLY A 208 5.88 4.07 28.04
C GLY A 208 5.32 5.20 28.90
N GLU A 209 5.45 5.08 30.22
CA GLU A 209 5.03 6.14 31.14
C GLU A 209 5.95 7.35 31.06
N PRO A 210 5.43 8.59 31.26
CA PRO A 210 6.27 9.77 31.39
C PRO A 210 7.22 9.62 32.58
N VAL A 211 8.51 9.85 32.36
CA VAL A 211 9.56 9.72 33.38
C VAL A 211 10.40 10.99 33.45
N LYS A 212 10.94 11.26 34.64
CA LYS A 212 11.84 12.40 34.89
C LYS A 212 13.29 11.95 34.77
N GLY A 213 14.06 12.53 33.85
CA GLY A 213 15.47 12.21 33.63
C GLY A 213 15.74 11.37 32.38
N MET A 214 17.01 10.99 32.15
CA MET A 214 17.40 10.20 30.98
C MET A 214 17.06 8.71 31.19
N VAL A 215 16.41 8.10 30.20
CA VAL A 215 16.08 6.68 30.20
C VAL A 215 17.18 5.90 29.49
N GLY A 216 17.93 5.10 30.24
CA GLY A 216 19.00 4.23 29.72
C GLY A 216 18.54 2.87 29.21
N ASP A 217 17.23 2.60 29.18
CA ASP A 217 16.71 1.29 28.78
C ASP A 217 16.96 1.03 27.28
N ARG A 218 17.61 -0.11 27.00
CA ARG A 218 17.90 -0.59 25.64
C ARG A 218 16.64 -1.01 24.89
N ASN A 219 15.52 -1.23 25.59
CA ASN A 219 14.24 -1.59 24.98
C ASN A 219 13.40 -0.38 24.54
N VAL A 220 13.87 0.85 24.76
CA VAL A 220 13.16 2.05 24.30
C VAL A 220 13.54 2.33 22.83
N SER A 221 12.54 2.41 21.96
CA SER A 221 12.75 2.67 20.52
C SER A 221 12.94 4.16 20.20
N ALA A 222 12.29 5.05 20.95
CA ALA A 222 12.37 6.49 20.77
C ALA A 222 12.02 7.24 22.06
N LEU A 223 12.47 8.48 22.16
CA LEU A 223 12.16 9.40 23.27
C LEU A 223 11.58 10.71 22.71
N ALA A 224 10.54 11.21 23.37
CA ALA A 224 10.00 12.54 23.11
C ALA A 224 10.41 13.48 24.26
N GLY A 225 11.00 14.63 23.95
CA GLY A 225 11.42 15.63 24.94
C GLY A 225 12.74 16.32 24.59
N PRO A 226 13.20 17.30 25.39
CA PRO A 226 12.67 17.70 26.69
C PRO A 226 11.34 18.47 26.60
N MET A 227 10.46 18.28 27.60
CA MET A 227 9.19 19.01 27.72
C MET A 227 8.75 19.13 29.18
N SER A 228 7.78 20.00 29.47
CA SER A 228 7.20 20.11 30.82
C SER A 228 6.35 18.88 31.19
N PRO A 229 6.18 18.56 32.49
CA PRO A 229 5.32 17.44 32.92
C PRO A 229 3.90 17.52 32.34
N LYS A 230 3.33 18.73 32.26
CA LYS A 230 2.02 18.97 31.66
C LYS A 230 1.98 18.60 30.17
N GLN A 231 3.01 18.94 29.41
CA GLN A 231 3.12 18.56 28.00
C GLN A 231 3.32 17.05 27.83
N ALA A 232 4.11 16.42 28.70
CA ALA A 232 4.31 14.97 28.69
C ALA A 232 3.00 14.22 28.94
N ASP A 233 2.20 14.66 29.92
CA ASP A 233 0.88 14.09 30.19
C ASP A 233 -0.08 14.26 29.01
N GLN A 234 -0.10 15.44 28.38
CA GLN A 234 -0.91 15.71 27.19
C GLN A 234 -0.54 14.78 26.04
N LEU A 235 0.75 14.65 25.73
CA LEU A 235 1.28 13.78 24.68
C LEU A 235 0.94 12.31 24.97
N PHE A 236 1.20 11.85 26.20
CA PHE A 236 0.92 10.49 26.65
C PHE A 236 -0.56 10.13 26.50
N GLN A 237 -1.46 11.00 26.96
CA GLN A 237 -2.89 10.78 26.88
C GLN A 237 -3.42 10.76 25.43
N SER A 238 -2.81 11.56 24.55
CA SER A 238 -3.13 11.55 23.11
C SER A 238 -2.74 10.22 22.46
N LEU A 239 -1.52 9.74 22.72
CA LEU A 239 -1.01 8.52 22.09
C LEU A 239 -1.65 7.24 22.65
N LYS A 240 -1.90 7.20 23.96
CA LYS A 240 -2.46 6.02 24.66
C LYS A 240 -3.93 5.75 24.30
N SER A 241 -4.73 6.78 24.03
CA SER A 241 -6.17 6.64 23.81
C SER A 241 -6.56 6.67 22.32
N PRO A 242 -7.01 5.55 21.70
CA PRO A 242 -7.47 5.52 20.31
C PRO A 242 -8.69 6.42 20.04
N ARG A 243 -9.39 6.85 21.09
CA ARG A 243 -10.56 7.73 21.02
C ARG A 243 -10.21 9.20 20.79
N ARG A 244 -9.00 9.62 21.18
CA ARG A 244 -8.49 11.00 20.98
C ARG A 244 -7.73 11.17 19.67
N CYS A 245 -7.57 10.07 18.94
CA CYS A 245 -6.86 9.97 17.68
C CYS A 245 -7.71 10.53 16.53
N THR A 246 -7.13 11.40 15.70
CA THR A 246 -7.80 11.92 14.50
C THR A 246 -8.10 10.78 13.51
N PRO A 247 -9.06 10.94 12.58
CA PRO A 247 -9.32 9.92 11.56
C PRO A 247 -8.07 9.55 10.73
N ILE A 248 -7.20 10.53 10.48
CA ILE A 248 -5.94 10.34 9.73
C ILE A 248 -4.97 9.48 10.54
N GLU A 249 -4.72 9.84 11.80
CA GLU A 249 -3.84 9.07 12.68
C GLU A 249 -4.37 7.65 12.92
N ARG A 250 -5.69 7.48 13.07
CA ARG A 250 -6.32 6.15 13.20
C ARG A 250 -6.04 5.31 11.97
N ARG A 251 -6.18 5.87 10.77
CA ARG A 251 -5.84 5.19 9.53
C ARG A 251 -4.37 4.78 9.50
N ILE A 252 -3.44 5.67 9.87
CA ILE A 252 -2.00 5.35 9.94
C ILE A 252 -1.74 4.15 10.88
N ARG A 253 -2.34 4.16 12.08
CA ARG A 253 -2.19 3.08 13.07
C ARG A 253 -2.78 1.74 12.60
N LEU A 254 -3.88 1.78 11.86
CA LEU A 254 -4.53 0.56 11.35
C LEU A 254 -3.82 -0.01 10.12
N THR A 255 -3.34 0.86 9.23
CA THR A 255 -2.58 0.45 8.04
C THR A 255 -1.23 -0.13 8.41
N ASP A 256 -0.57 0.43 9.44
CA ASP A 256 0.74 -0.01 9.90
C ASP A 256 0.71 -0.39 11.39
N SER A 257 0.41 -1.66 11.66
CA SER A 257 0.36 -2.20 13.03
C SER A 257 1.70 -2.19 13.76
N ARG A 258 2.83 -2.06 13.05
CA ARG A 258 4.18 -2.15 13.64
C ARG A 258 4.76 -0.78 13.95
N LYS A 259 4.71 0.13 12.96
CA LYS A 259 5.33 1.46 13.00
C LYS A 259 4.31 2.59 12.99
N GLY A 260 3.02 2.31 12.80
CA GLY A 260 1.98 3.34 12.73
C GLY A 260 1.86 4.16 14.01
N LEU A 261 2.08 3.55 15.19
CA LEU A 261 2.11 4.31 16.45
C LEU A 261 3.30 5.28 16.50
N GLU A 262 4.49 4.85 16.10
CA GLU A 262 5.68 5.70 16.06
C GLU A 262 5.51 6.85 15.06
N ARG A 263 4.93 6.58 13.88
CA ARG A 263 4.62 7.61 12.88
C ARG A 263 3.68 8.67 13.43
N VAL A 264 2.61 8.25 14.12
CA VAL A 264 1.67 9.18 14.77
C VAL A 264 2.37 9.97 15.88
N ALA A 265 3.21 9.32 16.69
CA ALA A 265 3.96 9.98 17.76
C ALA A 265 4.94 11.03 17.21
N ARG A 266 5.68 10.72 16.15
CA ARG A 266 6.61 11.63 15.49
C ARG A 266 5.89 12.88 14.95
N ASN A 267 4.76 12.69 14.26
CA ASN A 267 3.95 13.80 13.74
C ASN A 267 3.41 14.68 14.88
N LEU A 268 2.88 14.07 15.95
CA LEU A 268 2.37 14.81 17.09
C LEU A 268 3.46 15.59 17.82
N CYS A 269 4.66 15.01 17.96
CA CYS A 269 5.81 15.72 18.52
C CYS A 269 6.19 16.91 17.66
N LYS A 270 6.20 16.76 16.33
CA LYS A 270 6.43 17.87 15.39
C LYS A 270 5.40 18.99 15.55
N ASP A 271 4.11 18.66 15.64
CA ASP A 271 3.03 19.64 15.81
C ASP A 271 3.12 20.38 17.16
N MET A 272 3.61 19.70 18.20
CA MET A 272 3.83 20.26 19.54
C MET A 272 5.21 20.92 19.71
N ASN A 273 6.04 20.95 18.66
CA ASN A 273 7.43 21.42 18.69
C ASN A 273 8.28 20.73 19.78
N ILE A 274 8.12 19.42 19.88
CA ILE A 274 8.84 18.52 20.79
C ILE A 274 9.84 17.70 19.97
N ILE A 275 11.08 17.59 20.46
CA ILE A 275 12.10 16.76 19.81
C ILE A 275 11.72 15.28 19.94
N TRP A 276 11.82 14.57 18.83
CA TRP A 276 11.62 13.12 18.74
C TRP A 276 12.94 12.42 18.40
N ALA A 277 13.57 11.82 19.41
CA ALA A 277 14.87 11.17 19.28
C ALA A 277 14.72 9.64 19.18
N GLU A 278 14.97 9.10 17.99
CA GLU A 278 14.94 7.66 17.73
C GLU A 278 16.28 7.01 18.07
N PHE A 279 16.25 5.76 18.55
CA PHE A 279 17.47 4.99 18.71
C PHE A 279 17.90 4.39 17.39
N TRP A 280 19.11 4.72 16.96
CA TRP A 280 19.72 4.22 15.73
C TRP A 280 20.84 3.25 16.08
N PRO A 281 20.64 1.92 15.94
CA PRO A 281 21.64 0.93 16.34
C PRO A 281 23.01 1.12 15.69
N PHE A 282 23.04 1.58 14.43
CA PHE A 282 24.27 1.81 13.69
C PHE A 282 25.06 3.04 14.17
N LEU A 283 24.39 4.01 14.80
CA LEU A 283 25.03 5.15 15.49
C LEU A 283 25.21 4.88 16.99
N ASN A 284 24.60 3.82 17.51
CA ASN A 284 24.52 3.48 18.93
C ASN A 284 24.10 4.67 19.82
N THR A 285 23.19 5.50 19.33
CA THR A 285 22.71 6.67 20.07
C THR A 285 21.23 6.98 19.76
N ARG A 286 20.64 7.83 20.59
CA ARG A 286 19.31 8.40 20.37
C ARG A 286 19.47 9.79 19.79
N ILE A 287 19.01 10.01 18.58
CA ILE A 287 19.11 11.31 17.93
C ILE A 287 17.95 11.52 16.95
N ASP A 288 17.55 12.77 16.79
CA ASP A 288 16.67 13.19 15.72
C ASP A 288 17.52 13.40 14.45
N LEU A 289 17.40 12.51 13.47
CA LEU A 289 18.13 12.62 12.19
C LEU A 289 17.67 13.78 11.31
N THR A 290 16.60 14.48 11.69
CA THR A 290 16.18 15.72 11.01
C THR A 290 16.90 16.95 11.55
N SER A 291 17.62 16.83 12.67
CA SER A 291 18.44 17.89 13.25
C SER A 291 19.82 17.99 12.60
N ASP A 292 20.43 19.18 12.62
CA ASP A 292 21.79 19.38 12.11
C ASP A 292 22.83 18.48 12.81
N GLU A 293 22.64 18.23 14.12
CA GLU A 293 23.48 17.32 14.89
C GLU A 293 23.34 15.88 14.40
N GLY A 294 22.09 15.42 14.19
CA GLY A 294 21.79 14.09 13.69
C GLY A 294 22.33 13.86 12.28
N LEU A 295 22.17 14.84 11.39
CA LEU A 295 22.70 14.79 10.02
C LEU A 295 24.24 14.72 10.02
N ASN A 296 24.91 15.52 10.84
CA ASN A 296 26.37 15.48 10.96
C ASN A 296 26.87 14.12 11.49
N LEU A 297 26.17 13.54 12.47
CA LEU A 297 26.52 12.23 13.01
C LEU A 297 26.33 11.12 11.97
N LEU A 298 25.24 11.19 11.20
CA LEU A 298 24.98 10.28 10.08
C LEU A 298 26.05 10.41 9.01
N GLU A 299 26.39 11.63 8.59
CA GLU A 299 27.41 11.89 7.58
C GLU A 299 28.76 11.29 7.97
N LYS A 300 29.19 11.50 9.22
CA LYS A 300 30.42 10.89 9.75
C LYS A 300 30.39 9.36 9.69
N HIS A 301 29.26 8.76 10.02
CA HIS A 301 29.08 7.32 9.97
C HIS A 301 29.15 6.79 8.52
N LEU A 302 28.47 7.44 7.59
CA LEU A 302 28.49 7.08 6.17
C LEU A 302 29.90 7.25 5.57
N CYS A 303 30.59 8.33 5.90
CA CYS A 303 31.99 8.55 5.54
C CYS A 303 32.90 7.41 6.03
N HIS A 304 32.70 6.98 7.28
CA HIS A 304 33.46 5.87 7.84
C HIS A 304 33.17 4.54 7.12
N ILE A 305 31.89 4.22 6.87
CA ILE A 305 31.51 3.02 6.10
C ILE A 305 32.15 3.05 4.72
N TYR A 306 32.07 4.18 4.01
CA TYR A 306 32.66 4.33 2.69
C TYR A 306 34.17 4.07 2.72
N TYR A 307 34.88 4.70 3.68
CA TYR A 307 36.32 4.51 3.84
C TYR A 307 36.67 3.03 4.07
N VAL A 308 35.92 2.33 4.93
CA VAL A 308 36.12 0.90 5.21
C VAL A 308 35.85 0.04 3.97
N CYS A 309 34.81 0.35 3.19
CA CYS A 309 34.41 -0.44 2.03
C CYS A 309 35.29 -0.20 0.79
N VAL A 310 35.72 1.03 0.56
CA VAL A 310 36.39 1.46 -0.68
C VAL A 310 37.89 1.67 -0.48
N GLY A 311 38.35 1.82 0.76
CA GLY A 311 39.77 1.99 1.09
C GLY A 311 40.33 3.38 0.77
N GLN A 312 39.47 4.36 0.42
CA GLN A 312 39.85 5.75 0.20
C GLN A 312 38.93 6.69 0.96
N PRO A 313 39.45 7.82 1.50
CA PRO A 313 38.60 8.85 2.09
C PRO A 313 37.67 9.41 1.01
N LEU A 314 36.43 9.74 1.38
CA LEU A 314 35.63 10.68 0.60
C LEU A 314 36.41 12.00 0.57
N VAL A 315 37.09 12.26 -0.55
CA VAL A 315 37.72 13.56 -0.78
C VAL A 315 36.58 14.56 -0.80
N SER A 316 36.66 15.57 0.07
CA SER A 316 35.71 16.69 0.05
C SER A 316 35.91 17.50 -1.24
N THR A 317 35.41 17.00 -2.36
CA THR A 317 35.01 17.87 -3.45
C THR A 317 33.76 18.60 -2.97
N VAL A 318 34.01 19.76 -2.37
CA VAL A 318 32.99 20.70 -1.87
C VAL A 318 32.00 21.13 -2.96
N ASP A 319 32.18 20.70 -4.22
CA ASP A 319 31.38 21.09 -5.38
C ASP A 319 30.72 19.94 -6.16
N THR A 320 30.66 18.70 -5.67
CA THR A 320 29.96 17.61 -6.40
C THR A 320 28.80 17.04 -5.60
N LEU A 321 27.72 17.84 -5.59
CA LEU A 321 26.34 17.41 -5.79
C LEU A 321 25.81 16.26 -4.91
N TYR A 322 25.52 16.55 -3.65
CA TYR A 322 24.34 16.02 -2.98
C TYR A 322 23.75 17.10 -2.07
N ARG A 323 22.85 17.93 -2.63
CA ARG A 323 21.86 18.66 -1.84
C ARG A 323 20.52 17.95 -2.07
N PHE A 324 19.90 17.52 -0.96
CA PHE A 324 18.57 16.92 -0.91
C PHE A 324 17.49 17.86 -1.48
#